data_AF-A0AAE9Z2C2-F1
#
_entry.id   AF-A0AAE9Z2C2-F1
#
_cell.length_a   1.000
_cell.length_b   1.000
_cell.length_c   1.000
_cell.angle_alpha   90.00
_cell.angle_beta   90.00
_cell.angle_gamma   90.00
#
_symmetry.space_group_name_H-M   'P 1'
#
loop_
_entity.id
_entity.type
_entity.pdbx_description
1 polymer ?
#
loop_
_entity_poly.entity_id
_entity_poly.type
_entity_poly.pdbx_seq_one_letter_code
_entity_poly.pdbx_strand_id
1 'polypeptide(L)'
;MNWQQTIAALETGSVRSAYRDETGNWQANVDAKQAILAAFKAGENTEFNGVYPGFVDKDNLPPRQFKVEDKVRLVPGGSSVRRGAYVAPGVIIMPPAYINIGAFVDSGTMVDSHALIGSCAQVGKNVHVSAAVQIGGVLEPVGAKPVIIEDDVFLGAGVVIVEGIVVKKGAVIAPGVSLSASVPVYDCVNQQMLEKGAAIPERAVVVPGTRPVKGDWGNELGLTMACALIVKYRDEKSDASLTLESVLR
;
A
#
# COMPACT_ATOMS: atom_id res chain seq x y z
N MET A 1 12.92 -2.87 -23.03
CA MET A 1 12.84 -4.15 -22.31
C MET A 1 11.53 -4.82 -22.71
N ASN A 2 11.51 -6.10 -23.07
CA ASN A 2 10.22 -6.77 -23.35
C ASN A 2 9.46 -7.01 -22.02
N TRP A 3 8.17 -7.34 -22.07
CA TRP A 3 7.38 -7.47 -20.85
C TRP A 3 7.92 -8.58 -19.94
N GLN A 4 8.42 -9.70 -20.49
CA GLN A 4 8.99 -10.80 -19.71
C GLN A 4 10.16 -10.34 -18.85
N GLN A 5 11.10 -9.62 -19.45
CA GLN A 5 12.26 -9.06 -18.78
C GLN A 5 11.84 -8.05 -17.72
N THR A 6 10.89 -7.17 -18.02
CA THR A 6 10.39 -6.18 -17.05
C THR A 6 9.70 -6.84 -15.86
N ILE A 7 8.88 -7.87 -16.08
CA ILE A 7 8.24 -8.63 -14.99
C ILE A 7 9.31 -9.27 -14.10
N ALA A 8 10.35 -9.90 -14.67
CA ALA A 8 11.45 -10.45 -13.88
C ALA A 8 12.24 -9.36 -13.12
N ALA A 9 12.45 -8.20 -13.73
CA ALA A 9 13.11 -7.06 -13.09
C ALA A 9 12.28 -6.48 -11.93
N LEU A 10 10.94 -6.46 -12.07
CA LEU A 10 10.03 -6.13 -10.97
C LEU A 10 10.16 -7.14 -9.82
N GLU A 11 10.24 -8.44 -10.08
CA GLU A 11 10.36 -9.46 -9.01
C GLU A 11 11.66 -9.41 -8.23
N THR A 12 12.72 -8.91 -8.85
CA THR A 12 14.04 -8.69 -8.22
C THR A 12 14.16 -7.31 -7.56
N GLY A 13 13.19 -6.42 -7.79
CA GLY A 13 13.20 -5.04 -7.29
C GLY A 13 14.19 -4.12 -8.01
N SER A 14 14.85 -4.60 -9.07
CA SER A 14 15.75 -3.78 -9.91
C SER A 14 15.00 -2.77 -10.78
N VAL A 15 13.72 -3.05 -11.05
CA VAL A 15 12.75 -2.10 -11.60
C VAL A 15 11.59 -1.97 -10.62
N ARG A 16 11.01 -0.77 -10.54
CA ARG A 16 9.82 -0.46 -9.73
C ARG A 16 8.74 0.17 -10.60
N SER A 17 7.48 -0.01 -10.22
CA SER A 17 6.33 0.59 -10.92
C SER A 17 6.12 2.09 -10.63
N ALA A 18 6.91 2.64 -9.70
CA ALA A 18 7.05 4.07 -9.42
C ALA A 18 8.46 4.36 -8.88
N TYR A 19 8.92 5.58 -9.05
CA TYR A 19 10.23 6.05 -8.57
C TYR A 19 10.09 7.46 -7.97
N ARG A 20 11.08 7.88 -7.19
CA ARG A 20 11.21 9.28 -6.78
C ARG A 20 12.05 10.02 -7.82
N ASP A 21 11.55 11.17 -8.27
CA ASP A 21 12.34 12.09 -9.08
C ASP A 21 13.41 12.83 -8.24
N GLU A 22 14.19 13.67 -8.89
CA GLU A 22 15.29 14.44 -8.27
C GLU A 22 14.81 15.39 -7.16
N THR A 23 13.52 15.75 -7.16
CA THR A 23 12.90 16.62 -6.14
C THR A 23 12.30 15.82 -4.98
N GLY A 24 12.42 14.48 -5.02
CA GLY A 24 11.87 13.57 -4.00
C GLY A 24 10.38 13.24 -4.21
N ASN A 25 9.76 13.73 -5.28
CA ASN A 25 8.37 13.47 -5.60
C ASN A 25 8.21 12.13 -6.31
N TRP A 26 7.13 11.42 -5.99
CA TRP A 26 6.85 10.12 -6.58
C TRP A 26 6.22 10.27 -7.97
N GLN A 27 6.78 9.54 -8.94
CA GLN A 27 6.33 9.46 -10.32
C GLN A 27 6.02 8.01 -10.69
N ALA A 28 5.07 7.80 -11.60
CA ALA A 28 4.81 6.48 -12.15
C ALA A 28 5.94 6.06 -13.10
N ASN A 29 6.35 4.79 -13.02
CA ASN A 29 7.15 4.18 -14.07
C ASN A 29 6.21 3.64 -15.16
N VAL A 30 5.97 4.48 -16.17
CA VAL A 30 5.03 4.20 -17.26
C VAL A 30 5.41 2.92 -18.01
N ASP A 31 6.70 2.72 -18.30
CA ASP A 31 7.19 1.54 -19.02
C ASP A 31 6.93 0.24 -18.24
N ALA A 32 7.16 0.26 -16.92
CA ALA A 32 6.86 -0.88 -16.07
C ALA A 32 5.37 -1.21 -16.05
N LYS A 33 4.50 -0.19 -15.97
CA LYS A 33 3.04 -0.38 -15.99
C LYS A 33 2.53 -0.86 -17.34
N GLN A 34 3.07 -0.33 -18.45
CA GLN A 34 2.76 -0.80 -19.80
C GLN A 34 3.22 -2.24 -20.01
N ALA A 35 4.38 -2.64 -19.47
CA ALA A 35 4.83 -4.03 -19.50
C ALA A 35 3.88 -4.97 -18.75
N ILE A 36 3.36 -4.55 -17.59
CA ILE A 36 2.34 -5.32 -16.85
C ILE A 36 1.07 -5.50 -17.68
N LEU A 37 0.57 -4.44 -18.32
CA LEU A 37 -0.59 -4.50 -19.21
C LEU A 37 -0.32 -5.40 -20.43
N ALA A 38 0.88 -5.33 -21.00
CA ALA A 38 1.29 -6.20 -22.10
C ALA A 38 1.33 -7.68 -21.68
N ALA A 39 1.77 -7.98 -20.45
CA ALA A 39 1.73 -9.34 -19.91
C ALA A 39 0.29 -9.85 -19.78
N PHE A 40 -0.64 -9.04 -19.27
CA PHE A 40 -2.07 -9.41 -19.21
C PHE A 40 -2.65 -9.73 -20.59
N LYS A 41 -2.31 -8.93 -21.60
CA LYS A 41 -2.77 -9.13 -22.97
C LYS A 41 -2.18 -10.39 -23.61
N ALA A 42 -0.93 -10.70 -23.29
CA ALA A 42 -0.21 -11.81 -23.90
C ALA A 42 -0.54 -13.18 -23.28
N GLY A 43 -0.95 -13.22 -22.02
CA GLY A 43 -1.23 -14.49 -21.33
C GLY A 43 -2.55 -15.12 -21.77
N GLU A 44 -2.64 -16.43 -21.64
CA GLU A 44 -3.87 -17.20 -21.84
C GLU A 44 -4.36 -17.74 -20.49
N ASN A 45 -5.68 -17.88 -20.34
CA ASN A 45 -6.23 -18.44 -19.11
C ASN A 45 -5.88 -19.92 -19.04
N THR A 46 -5.35 -20.35 -17.90
CA THR A 46 -5.00 -21.74 -17.62
C THR A 46 -5.47 -22.11 -16.21
N GLU A 47 -5.65 -23.40 -16.00
CA GLU A 47 -5.94 -23.95 -14.69
C GLU A 47 -4.65 -24.02 -13.86
N PHE A 48 -4.68 -23.45 -12.65
CA PHE A 48 -3.60 -23.60 -11.70
C PHE A 48 -3.86 -24.83 -10.82
N ASN A 49 -3.26 -25.95 -11.23
CA ASN A 49 -3.33 -27.20 -10.47
C ASN A 49 -2.39 -27.11 -9.25
N GLY A 50 -2.97 -27.06 -8.04
CA GLY A 50 -2.26 -26.84 -6.77
C GLY A 50 -3.12 -27.18 -5.54
N VAL A 51 -2.84 -26.53 -4.38
CA VAL A 51 -3.43 -26.85 -3.06
C VAL A 51 -4.97 -26.82 -3.05
N TYR A 52 -5.60 -26.04 -3.93
CA TYR A 52 -7.05 -25.99 -4.08
C TYR A 52 -7.43 -26.05 -5.56
N PRO A 53 -8.33 -26.96 -5.99
CA PRO A 53 -8.81 -27.01 -7.37
C PRO A 53 -9.77 -25.84 -7.67
N GLY A 54 -9.91 -25.48 -8.95
CA GLY A 54 -10.90 -24.51 -9.44
C GLY A 54 -10.40 -23.08 -9.68
N PHE A 55 -9.10 -22.82 -9.53
CA PHE A 55 -8.51 -21.51 -9.86
C PHE A 55 -8.08 -21.45 -11.33
N VAL A 56 -8.51 -20.39 -12.02
CA VAL A 56 -8.15 -20.08 -13.41
C VAL A 56 -7.61 -18.65 -13.48
N ASP A 57 -6.40 -18.49 -13.98
CA ASP A 57 -5.78 -17.17 -14.24
C ASP A 57 -4.78 -17.29 -15.41
N LYS A 58 -4.06 -16.22 -15.73
CA LYS A 58 -3.08 -16.16 -16.82
C LYS A 58 -1.86 -17.05 -16.56
N ASP A 59 -1.55 -17.92 -17.53
CA ASP A 59 -0.41 -18.85 -17.54
C ASP A 59 0.95 -18.18 -17.29
N ASN A 60 1.09 -16.95 -17.79
CA ASN A 60 2.29 -16.17 -17.67
C ASN A 60 2.38 -15.35 -16.38
N LEU A 61 1.38 -15.40 -15.49
CA LEU A 61 1.32 -14.66 -14.22
C LEU A 61 0.99 -15.55 -13.01
N PRO A 62 1.68 -16.68 -12.82
CA PRO A 62 1.49 -17.55 -11.66
C PRO A 62 1.72 -16.79 -10.34
N PRO A 63 1.18 -17.29 -9.21
CA PRO A 63 1.64 -16.88 -7.90
C PRO A 63 3.15 -17.15 -7.73
N ARG A 64 3.85 -16.24 -7.06
CA ARG A 64 5.24 -16.42 -6.66
C ARG A 64 5.37 -17.59 -5.69
N GLN A 65 6.48 -18.29 -5.81
CA GLN A 65 6.93 -19.31 -4.87
C GLN A 65 8.21 -18.83 -4.20
N PHE A 66 8.21 -18.76 -2.87
CA PHE A 66 9.37 -18.35 -2.09
C PHE A 66 10.13 -19.57 -1.57
N LYS A 67 11.46 -19.45 -1.54
CA LYS A 67 12.41 -20.41 -0.98
C LYS A 67 13.07 -19.83 0.28
N VAL A 68 13.82 -20.67 0.98
CA VAL A 68 14.53 -20.25 2.21
C VAL A 68 15.51 -19.11 1.92
N GLU A 69 16.14 -19.10 0.74
CA GLU A 69 17.13 -18.09 0.35
C GLU A 69 16.52 -16.71 0.11
N ASP A 70 15.22 -16.64 -0.21
CA ASP A 70 14.50 -15.37 -0.36
C ASP A 70 14.33 -14.65 0.97
N LYS A 71 14.43 -15.38 2.10
CA LYS A 71 14.24 -14.85 3.47
C LYS A 71 12.91 -14.12 3.67
N VAL A 72 11.88 -14.51 2.91
CA VAL A 72 10.51 -14.01 3.06
C VAL A 72 9.71 -15.04 3.86
N ARG A 73 9.03 -14.58 4.91
CA ARG A 73 8.20 -15.46 5.75
C ARG A 73 6.75 -15.36 5.28
N LEU A 74 6.37 -16.27 4.38
CA LEU A 74 4.99 -16.44 3.94
C LEU A 74 4.29 -17.49 4.82
N VAL A 75 3.41 -17.05 5.72
CA VAL A 75 2.75 -17.95 6.68
C VAL A 75 1.54 -18.65 6.01
N PRO A 76 1.36 -19.98 6.19
CA PRO A 76 0.27 -20.73 5.55
C PRO A 76 -1.13 -20.29 6.01
N GLY A 77 -2.07 -20.12 5.07
CA GLY A 77 -3.48 -19.84 5.40
C GLY A 77 -4.27 -19.01 4.38
N GLY A 78 -3.94 -19.09 3.07
CA GLY A 78 -4.69 -18.38 2.03
C GLY A 78 -4.05 -17.07 1.55
N SER A 79 -2.75 -16.88 1.77
CA SER A 79 -2.00 -15.76 1.18
C SER A 79 -1.51 -16.07 -0.23
N SER A 80 -1.45 -15.05 -1.09
CA SER A 80 -0.87 -15.16 -2.43
C SER A 80 -0.12 -13.89 -2.82
N VAL A 81 1.06 -14.06 -3.41
CA VAL A 81 1.86 -12.97 -3.99
C VAL A 81 1.92 -13.22 -5.49
N ARG A 82 1.45 -12.29 -6.31
CA ARG A 82 1.43 -12.48 -7.76
C ARG A 82 2.82 -12.29 -8.37
N ARG A 83 3.13 -13.04 -9.43
CA ARG A 83 4.31 -12.77 -10.27
C ARG A 83 4.40 -11.30 -10.64
N GLY A 84 5.62 -10.78 -10.64
CA GLY A 84 5.90 -9.35 -10.89
C GLY A 84 5.75 -8.45 -9.67
N ALA A 85 5.50 -8.99 -8.47
CA ALA A 85 5.61 -8.25 -7.21
C ALA A 85 6.99 -8.46 -6.58
N TYR A 86 7.59 -7.39 -6.07
CA TYR A 86 8.80 -7.47 -5.24
C TYR A 86 8.44 -7.60 -3.76
N VAL A 87 9.09 -8.55 -3.09
CA VAL A 87 9.03 -8.70 -1.63
C VAL A 87 10.46 -8.86 -1.14
N ALA A 88 10.91 -7.92 -0.32
CA ALA A 88 12.27 -7.89 0.19
C ALA A 88 12.55 -8.98 1.24
N PRO A 89 13.82 -9.40 1.39
CA PRO A 89 14.25 -10.21 2.52
C PRO A 89 13.82 -9.62 3.87
N GLY A 90 13.34 -10.47 4.77
CA GLY A 90 12.87 -10.10 6.10
C GLY A 90 11.39 -9.72 6.20
N VAL A 91 10.67 -9.60 5.08
CA VAL A 91 9.22 -9.34 5.09
C VAL A 91 8.45 -10.55 5.63
N ILE A 92 7.45 -10.27 6.47
CA ILE A 92 6.52 -11.27 7.02
C ILE A 92 5.12 -11.04 6.44
N ILE A 93 4.51 -12.11 5.94
CA ILE A 93 3.17 -12.09 5.36
C ILE A 93 2.28 -13.06 6.16
N MET A 94 1.40 -12.50 6.97
CA MET A 94 0.41 -13.21 7.76
C MET A 94 -0.86 -13.46 6.95
N PRO A 95 -1.55 -14.60 7.12
CA PRO A 95 -2.63 -15.01 6.25
C PRO A 95 -4.03 -14.60 6.76
N PRO A 96 -5.03 -14.51 5.87
CA PRO A 96 -4.87 -14.46 4.41
C PRO A 96 -4.43 -13.07 3.96
N ALA A 97 -3.46 -12.94 3.05
CA ALA A 97 -3.07 -11.64 2.49
C ALA A 97 -2.79 -11.72 0.99
N TYR A 98 -2.98 -10.61 0.27
CA TYR A 98 -2.73 -10.57 -1.17
C TYR A 98 -1.79 -9.43 -1.55
N ILE A 99 -0.72 -9.76 -2.27
CA ILE A 99 0.23 -8.78 -2.83
C ILE A 99 0.20 -8.91 -4.36
N ASN A 100 -0.23 -7.87 -5.04
CA ASN A 100 -0.51 -7.92 -6.46
C ASN A 100 0.71 -7.46 -7.31
N ILE A 101 0.64 -7.72 -8.61
CA ILE A 101 1.70 -7.43 -9.59
C ILE A 101 2.14 -5.96 -9.58
N GLY A 102 3.45 -5.73 -9.72
CA GLY A 102 4.07 -4.41 -9.72
C GLY A 102 4.18 -3.77 -8.33
N ALA A 103 3.61 -4.38 -7.29
CA ALA A 103 3.80 -3.93 -5.92
C ALA A 103 5.27 -4.11 -5.51
N PHE A 104 5.74 -3.24 -4.62
CA PHE A 104 7.06 -3.31 -4.03
C PHE A 104 6.93 -3.23 -2.53
N VAL A 105 7.34 -4.29 -1.83
CA VAL A 105 7.31 -4.35 -0.36
C VAL A 105 8.74 -4.47 0.15
N ASP A 106 9.24 -3.38 0.75
CA ASP A 106 10.62 -3.29 1.21
C ASP A 106 10.83 -3.98 2.58
N SER A 107 12.10 -4.15 2.94
CA SER A 107 12.60 -4.91 4.08
C SER A 107 12.03 -4.46 5.43
N GLY A 108 11.91 -5.40 6.36
CA GLY A 108 11.38 -5.15 7.70
C GLY A 108 9.86 -4.91 7.77
N THR A 109 9.16 -4.89 6.62
CA THR A 109 7.71 -4.70 6.59
C THR A 109 6.95 -5.94 7.05
N MET A 110 5.91 -5.71 7.85
CA MET A 110 4.96 -6.72 8.30
C MET A 110 3.62 -6.50 7.58
N VAL A 111 3.13 -7.56 6.91
CA VAL A 111 1.83 -7.60 6.23
C VAL A 111 0.92 -8.53 7.02
N ASP A 112 0.01 -7.97 7.80
CA ASP A 112 -0.87 -8.74 8.69
C ASP A 112 -2.05 -9.39 7.95
N SER A 113 -2.77 -10.27 8.67
CA SER A 113 -3.93 -10.99 8.19
C SER A 113 -5.00 -10.08 7.57
N HIS A 114 -5.59 -10.53 6.48
CA HIS A 114 -6.59 -9.83 5.66
C HIS A 114 -6.08 -8.57 4.95
N ALA A 115 -4.77 -8.31 4.91
CA ALA A 115 -4.23 -7.17 4.20
C ALA A 115 -4.21 -7.36 2.67
N LEU A 116 -4.42 -6.26 1.95
CA LEU A 116 -4.26 -6.15 0.50
C LEU A 116 -3.18 -5.12 0.18
N ILE A 117 -2.21 -5.52 -0.63
CA ILE A 117 -1.27 -4.64 -1.29
C ILE A 117 -1.54 -4.71 -2.80
N GLY A 118 -2.28 -3.72 -3.29
CA GLY A 118 -2.77 -3.68 -4.67
C GLY A 118 -1.68 -3.44 -5.71
N SER A 119 -2.07 -3.58 -6.98
CA SER A 119 -1.13 -3.50 -8.11
C SER A 119 -0.37 -2.18 -8.10
N CYS A 120 0.95 -2.26 -8.32
CA CYS A 120 1.85 -1.12 -8.35
C CYS A 120 2.07 -0.37 -7.01
N ALA A 121 1.42 -0.75 -5.91
CA ALA A 121 1.61 -0.07 -4.63
C ALA A 121 3.07 -0.14 -4.16
N GLN A 122 3.60 0.95 -3.62
CA GLN A 122 4.96 1.00 -3.07
C GLN A 122 4.89 1.07 -1.55
N VAL A 123 5.45 0.08 -0.88
CA VAL A 123 5.51 -0.02 0.58
C VAL A 123 6.98 0.00 0.99
N GLY A 124 7.34 1.01 1.79
CA GLY A 124 8.69 1.28 2.25
C GLY A 124 9.20 0.26 3.27
N LYS A 125 10.31 0.61 3.92
CA LYS A 125 10.95 -0.22 4.94
C LYS A 125 10.23 -0.10 6.27
N ASN A 126 10.26 -1.16 7.06
CA ASN A 126 9.72 -1.19 8.44
C ASN A 126 8.26 -0.70 8.53
N VAL A 127 7.47 -0.87 7.47
CA VAL A 127 6.06 -0.50 7.50
C VAL A 127 5.30 -1.59 8.25
N HIS A 128 4.38 -1.20 9.13
CA HIS A 128 3.42 -2.13 9.71
C HIS A 128 2.07 -1.97 9.02
N VAL A 129 1.76 -2.90 8.12
CA VAL A 129 0.45 -3.04 7.48
C VAL A 129 -0.39 -3.94 8.37
N SER A 130 -1.15 -3.36 9.31
CA SER A 130 -1.95 -4.13 10.28
C SER A 130 -3.09 -4.91 9.62
N ALA A 131 -3.80 -5.70 10.44
CA ALA A 131 -4.86 -6.56 9.97
C ALA A 131 -5.94 -5.80 9.17
N ALA A 132 -6.42 -6.41 8.09
CA ALA A 132 -7.44 -5.88 7.19
C ALA A 132 -7.11 -4.54 6.50
N VAL A 133 -5.85 -4.08 6.53
CA VAL A 133 -5.46 -2.86 5.80
C VAL A 133 -5.56 -3.07 4.29
N GLN A 134 -6.18 -2.11 3.59
CA GLN A 134 -6.38 -2.15 2.14
C GLN A 134 -5.56 -1.03 1.48
N ILE A 135 -4.45 -1.40 0.84
CA ILE A 135 -3.64 -0.51 0.00
C ILE A 135 -4.08 -0.71 -1.45
N GLY A 136 -4.74 0.30 -2.02
CA GLY A 136 -5.34 0.26 -3.34
C GLY A 136 -4.33 0.11 -4.47
N GLY A 137 -4.69 -0.69 -5.48
CA GLY A 137 -3.91 -0.83 -6.70
C GLY A 137 -4.20 0.31 -7.69
N VAL A 138 -3.16 0.78 -8.37
CA VAL A 138 -3.29 1.78 -9.44
C VAL A 138 -2.40 1.36 -10.60
N LEU A 139 -2.96 0.57 -11.51
CA LEU A 139 -2.29 0.22 -12.76
C LEU A 139 -2.65 1.19 -13.89
N GLU A 140 -3.93 1.55 -13.96
CA GLU A 140 -4.46 2.51 -14.92
C GLU A 140 -5.08 3.71 -14.17
N PRO A 141 -4.99 4.94 -14.72
CA PRO A 141 -4.22 5.33 -15.91
C PRO A 141 -2.71 5.08 -15.75
N VAL A 142 -2.00 4.72 -16.83
CA VAL A 142 -0.59 4.32 -16.75
C VAL A 142 0.36 5.40 -16.22
N GLY A 143 0.00 6.68 -16.41
CA GLY A 143 0.73 7.82 -15.85
C GLY A 143 0.36 8.15 -14.40
N ALA A 144 -0.70 7.54 -13.84
CA ALA A 144 -1.11 7.80 -12.48
C ALA A 144 -0.13 7.16 -11.49
N LYS A 145 0.29 7.93 -10.50
CA LYS A 145 1.11 7.43 -9.40
C LYS A 145 0.31 6.39 -8.58
N PRO A 146 0.93 5.26 -8.18
CA PRO A 146 0.28 4.30 -7.29
C PRO A 146 0.20 4.80 -5.84
N VAL A 147 -0.49 4.04 -4.99
CA VAL A 147 -0.46 4.31 -3.56
C VAL A 147 0.96 4.10 -3.05
N ILE A 148 1.46 5.06 -2.28
CA ILE A 148 2.80 5.04 -1.71
C ILE A 148 2.69 5.09 -0.20
N ILE A 149 3.30 4.13 0.46
CA ILE A 149 3.53 4.10 1.90
C ILE A 149 5.04 4.18 2.10
N GLU A 150 5.52 5.28 2.63
CA GLU A 150 6.95 5.49 2.85
C GLU A 150 7.45 4.75 4.10
N ASP A 151 8.75 4.83 4.35
CA ASP A 151 9.42 4.09 5.42
C ASP A 151 8.84 4.41 6.81
N ASP A 152 8.90 3.44 7.71
CA ASP A 152 8.54 3.55 9.12
C ASP A 152 7.07 3.96 9.38
N VAL A 153 6.19 3.86 8.37
CA VAL A 153 4.76 4.14 8.52
C VAL A 153 4.05 3.01 9.27
N PHE A 154 3.16 3.38 10.19
CA PHE A 154 2.23 2.46 10.82
C PHE A 154 0.82 2.64 10.25
N LEU A 155 0.23 1.57 9.74
CA LEU A 155 -1.16 1.53 9.28
C LEU A 155 -1.97 0.66 10.24
N GLY A 156 -2.86 1.27 11.01
CA GLY A 156 -3.74 0.59 11.96
C GLY A 156 -4.77 -0.30 11.28
N ALA A 157 -5.39 -1.20 12.05
CA ALA A 157 -6.30 -2.19 11.50
C ALA A 157 -7.47 -1.57 10.71
N GLY A 158 -7.81 -2.17 9.58
CA GLY A 158 -8.91 -1.72 8.72
C GLY A 158 -8.70 -0.39 8.01
N VAL A 159 -7.49 0.17 8.01
CA VAL A 159 -7.15 1.37 7.24
C VAL A 159 -7.32 1.10 5.73
N VAL A 160 -7.90 2.05 5.01
CA VAL A 160 -8.06 1.99 3.55
C VAL A 160 -7.36 3.17 2.91
N ILE A 161 -6.44 2.92 1.98
CA ILE A 161 -5.70 3.97 1.27
C ILE A 161 -5.76 3.67 -0.22
N VAL A 162 -6.38 4.55 -1.00
CA VAL A 162 -6.65 4.33 -2.43
C VAL A 162 -6.26 5.56 -3.27
N GLU A 163 -6.46 5.47 -4.59
CA GLU A 163 -6.37 6.64 -5.51
C GLU A 163 -5.01 7.36 -5.52
N GLY A 164 -3.91 6.63 -5.27
CA GLY A 164 -2.56 7.19 -5.40
C GLY A 164 -2.13 8.11 -4.25
N ILE A 165 -2.85 8.07 -3.12
CA ILE A 165 -2.44 8.77 -1.89
C ILE A 165 -1.01 8.35 -1.49
N VAL A 166 -0.23 9.34 -1.05
CA VAL A 166 1.10 9.14 -0.47
C VAL A 166 0.99 9.34 1.03
N VAL A 167 1.46 8.37 1.81
CA VAL A 167 1.66 8.50 3.25
C VAL A 167 3.15 8.59 3.51
N LYS A 168 3.59 9.77 3.96
CA LYS A 168 5.02 10.04 4.11
C LYS A 168 5.62 9.40 5.36
N LYS A 169 6.95 9.36 5.37
CA LYS A 169 7.77 8.65 6.35
C LYS A 169 7.31 8.86 7.80
N GLY A 170 7.25 7.77 8.57
CA GLY A 170 6.99 7.80 10.01
C GLY A 170 5.57 8.17 10.43
N ALA A 171 4.65 8.39 9.49
CA ALA A 171 3.25 8.70 9.80
C ALA A 171 2.56 7.50 10.48
N VAL A 172 1.57 7.80 11.32
CA VAL A 172 0.75 6.80 12.04
C VAL A 172 -0.69 7.03 11.64
N ILE A 173 -1.27 6.06 10.95
CA ILE A 173 -2.66 6.09 10.53
C ILE A 173 -3.45 5.18 11.50
N ALA A 174 -4.31 5.77 12.32
CA ALA A 174 -5.08 5.03 13.31
C ALA A 174 -6.07 4.05 12.66
N PRO A 175 -6.53 3.02 13.40
CA PRO A 175 -7.50 2.07 12.88
C PRO A 175 -8.76 2.72 12.28
N GLY A 176 -9.26 2.17 11.18
CA GLY A 176 -10.49 2.61 10.52
C GLY A 176 -10.40 3.92 9.74
N VAL A 177 -9.22 4.53 9.58
CA VAL A 177 -9.06 5.70 8.70
C VAL A 177 -9.14 5.30 7.23
N SER A 178 -9.92 6.04 6.46
CA SER A 178 -9.98 5.93 5.00
C SER A 178 -9.36 7.17 4.35
N LEU A 179 -8.43 6.96 3.41
CA LEU A 179 -7.76 8.01 2.65
C LEU A 179 -7.96 7.77 1.16
N SER A 180 -8.51 8.77 0.48
CA SER A 180 -8.68 8.83 -0.97
C SER A 180 -8.56 10.29 -1.41
N ALA A 181 -8.55 10.55 -2.72
CA ALA A 181 -8.55 11.94 -3.20
C ALA A 181 -9.86 12.66 -2.85
N SER A 182 -10.95 11.96 -2.53
CA SER A 182 -12.24 12.56 -2.16
C SER A 182 -12.43 12.77 -0.67
N VAL A 183 -11.66 12.09 0.20
CA VAL A 183 -11.75 12.27 1.65
C VAL A 183 -11.00 13.53 2.08
N PRO A 184 -11.67 14.53 2.69
CA PRO A 184 -10.99 15.70 3.21
C PRO A 184 -10.08 15.33 4.39
N VAL A 185 -8.88 15.89 4.41
CA VAL A 185 -7.93 15.74 5.52
C VAL A 185 -7.75 17.10 6.19
N TYR A 186 -8.02 17.17 7.48
CA TYR A 186 -7.84 18.37 8.29
C TYR A 186 -6.61 18.23 9.17
N ASP A 187 -5.72 19.20 9.09
CA ASP A 187 -4.64 19.38 10.05
C ASP A 187 -5.12 20.25 11.20
N CYS A 188 -5.50 19.61 12.30
CA CYS A 188 -5.99 20.30 13.49
C CYS A 188 -4.86 21.01 14.25
N VAL A 189 -3.60 20.64 14.02
CA VAL A 189 -2.43 21.27 14.65
C VAL A 189 -2.15 22.60 13.97
N ASN A 190 -2.09 22.60 12.63
CA ASN A 190 -1.79 23.79 11.83
C ASN A 190 -3.06 24.54 11.37
N GLN A 191 -4.24 24.10 11.82
CA GLN A 191 -5.54 24.74 11.56
C GLN A 191 -5.83 24.95 10.07
N GLN A 192 -5.50 23.94 9.25
CA GLN A 192 -5.69 23.98 7.80
C GLN A 192 -6.31 22.69 7.27
N MET A 193 -6.94 22.77 6.10
CA MET A 193 -7.33 21.58 5.35
C MET A 193 -6.26 21.33 4.29
N LEU A 194 -5.80 20.08 4.17
CA LEU A 194 -4.86 19.73 3.11
C LEU A 194 -5.54 19.83 1.74
N GLU A 195 -4.74 20.08 0.71
CA GLU A 195 -5.23 20.05 -0.66
C GLU A 195 -5.77 18.66 -1.03
N LYS A 196 -6.67 18.63 -2.01
CA LYS A 196 -7.32 17.40 -2.46
C LYS A 196 -6.27 16.40 -2.95
N GLY A 197 -6.22 15.21 -2.34
CA GLY A 197 -5.25 14.17 -2.72
C GLY A 197 -3.80 14.48 -2.31
N ALA A 198 -3.58 15.49 -1.47
CA ALA A 198 -2.27 15.79 -0.92
C ALA A 198 -1.70 14.60 -0.15
N ALA A 199 -0.37 14.54 -0.10
CA ALA A 199 0.32 13.55 0.72
C ALA A 199 0.03 13.77 2.20
N ILE A 200 -0.15 12.68 2.95
CA ILE A 200 -0.14 12.74 4.41
C ILE A 200 1.29 13.10 4.84
N PRO A 201 1.48 14.19 5.60
CA PRO A 201 2.82 14.65 5.98
C PRO A 201 3.61 13.65 6.80
N GLU A 202 4.94 13.84 6.82
CA GLU A 202 5.84 13.02 7.64
C GLU A 202 5.44 13.10 9.11
N ARG A 203 5.55 11.97 9.80
CA ARG A 203 5.32 11.85 11.25
C ARG A 203 3.92 12.29 11.72
N ALA A 204 2.98 12.52 10.80
CA ALA A 204 1.61 12.90 11.13
C ALA A 204 0.89 11.73 11.81
N VAL A 205 0.10 12.03 12.84
CA VAL A 205 -0.80 11.07 13.48
C VAL A 205 -2.22 11.37 13.04
N VAL A 206 -2.78 10.47 12.22
CA VAL A 206 -4.08 10.63 11.59
C VAL A 206 -5.10 9.74 12.29
N VAL A 207 -6.25 10.32 12.66
CA VAL A 207 -7.38 9.62 13.28
C VAL A 207 -8.65 9.80 12.44
N PRO A 208 -9.65 8.89 12.55
CA PRO A 208 -10.93 9.10 11.89
C PRO A 208 -11.63 10.31 12.49
N GLY A 209 -12.36 11.05 11.65
CA GLY A 209 -13.17 12.17 12.08
C GLY A 209 -14.39 12.38 11.21
N THR A 210 -15.17 13.38 11.58
CA THR A 210 -16.33 13.82 10.80
C THR A 210 -16.35 15.34 10.71
N ARG A 211 -17.02 15.84 9.68
CA ARG A 211 -17.29 17.27 9.47
C ARG A 211 -18.78 17.45 9.18
N PRO A 212 -19.36 18.62 9.50
CA PRO A 212 -20.68 18.97 9.01
C PRO A 212 -20.73 18.92 7.48
N VAL A 213 -21.86 18.45 6.94
CA VAL A 213 -22.13 18.53 5.51
C VAL A 213 -22.31 19.99 5.07
N LYS A 214 -22.04 20.28 3.80
CA LYS A 214 -22.29 21.61 3.25
C LYS A 214 -23.80 21.80 2.98
N GLY A 215 -24.31 22.99 3.27
CA GLY A 215 -25.68 23.40 2.97
C GLY A 215 -26.65 23.23 4.14
N ASP A 216 -27.70 24.05 4.17
CA ASP A 216 -28.59 24.19 5.33
C ASP A 216 -29.37 22.90 5.62
N TRP A 217 -29.96 22.29 4.58
CA TRP A 217 -30.74 21.05 4.71
C TRP A 217 -30.00 19.93 5.44
N GLY A 218 -28.72 19.74 5.11
CA GLY A 218 -27.92 18.70 5.73
C GLY A 218 -27.50 19.03 7.17
N ASN A 219 -27.27 20.32 7.46
CA ASN A 219 -26.98 20.78 8.82
C ASN A 219 -28.22 20.71 9.72
N GLU A 220 -29.41 21.04 9.20
CA GLU A 220 -30.70 20.91 9.90
C GLU A 220 -30.99 19.47 10.34
N LEU A 221 -30.60 18.50 9.53
CA LEU A 221 -30.72 17.07 9.83
C LEU A 221 -29.59 16.53 10.72
N GLY A 222 -28.59 17.34 11.08
CA GLY A 222 -27.43 16.90 11.86
C GLY A 222 -26.52 15.93 11.11
N LEU A 223 -26.53 15.94 9.78
CA LEU A 223 -25.72 15.03 8.98
C LEU A 223 -24.25 15.43 9.04
N THR A 224 -23.38 14.41 9.12
CA THR A 224 -21.94 14.59 9.06
C THR A 224 -21.34 13.73 7.96
N MET A 225 -20.22 14.19 7.42
CA MET A 225 -19.45 13.49 6.39
C MET A 225 -18.11 13.07 6.99
N ALA A 226 -17.66 11.86 6.65
CA ALA A 226 -16.37 11.37 7.09
C ALA A 226 -15.21 12.26 6.60
N CYS A 227 -14.20 12.42 7.44
CA CYS A 227 -12.93 13.05 7.11
C CYS A 227 -11.80 12.37 7.89
N ALA A 228 -10.56 12.71 7.59
CA ALA A 228 -9.40 12.32 8.40
C ALA A 228 -8.85 13.55 9.11
N LEU A 229 -8.37 13.36 10.35
CA LEU A 229 -7.84 14.44 11.19
C LEU A 229 -6.39 14.15 11.55
N ILE A 230 -5.47 15.05 11.22
CA ILE A 230 -4.13 15.07 11.79
C ILE A 230 -4.24 15.78 13.14
N VAL A 231 -4.01 15.04 14.22
CA VAL A 231 -4.20 15.52 15.60
C VAL A 231 -2.88 15.87 16.29
N LYS A 232 -1.76 15.34 15.80
CA LYS A 232 -0.41 15.68 16.25
C LYS A 232 0.62 15.26 15.21
N TYR A 233 1.83 15.77 15.37
CA TYR A 233 3.04 15.30 14.69
C TYR A 233 3.95 14.65 15.73
N ARG A 234 4.50 13.47 15.44
CA ARG A 234 5.41 12.77 16.37
C ARG A 234 6.71 13.57 16.50
N ASP A 235 7.25 13.63 17.70
CA ASP A 235 8.61 14.06 17.98
C ASP A 235 9.55 12.84 18.13
N GLU A 236 10.87 13.05 18.05
CA GLU A 236 11.85 11.97 18.12
C GLU A 236 11.80 11.19 19.44
N LYS A 237 11.28 11.82 20.51
CA LYS A 237 11.14 11.19 21.82
C LYS A 237 9.97 10.20 21.87
N SER A 238 8.89 10.45 21.13
CA SER A 238 7.76 9.51 21.00
C SER A 238 8.12 8.23 20.24
N ASP A 239 9.22 8.21 19.49
CA ASP A 239 9.66 7.05 18.72
C ASP A 239 10.24 5.93 19.62
N ALA A 240 10.81 6.31 20.77
CA ALA A 240 11.47 5.40 21.70
C ALA A 240 10.53 4.33 22.30
N SER A 241 9.26 4.66 22.55
CA SER A 241 8.30 3.72 23.15
C SER A 241 7.85 2.64 22.16
N LEU A 242 7.77 2.96 20.87
CA LEU A 242 7.43 1.98 19.83
C LEU A 242 8.61 1.07 19.47
N THR A 243 9.86 1.56 19.56
CA THR A 243 11.05 0.70 19.45
C THR A 243 11.09 -0.38 20.52
N LEU A 244 10.61 -0.10 21.74
CA LEU A 244 10.49 -1.12 22.79
C LEU A 244 9.49 -2.22 22.41
N GLU A 245 8.36 -1.87 21.77
CA GLU A 245 7.40 -2.85 21.27
C GLU A 245 7.90 -3.61 20.04
N SER A 246 8.72 -2.99 19.17
CA SER A 246 9.28 -3.65 17.98
C SER A 246 10.46 -4.56 18.30
N VAL A 247 11.25 -4.28 19.36
CA VAL A 247 12.29 -5.19 19.89
C VAL A 247 11.70 -6.48 20.46
N LEU A 248 10.42 -6.48 20.82
CA LEU A 248 9.70 -7.64 21.36
C LEU A 248 8.97 -8.47 20.28
N ARG A 249 9.08 -8.11 18.99
CA ARG A 249 8.47 -8.83 17.86
C ARG A 249 9.44 -9.70 17.09
#